data_AF-A0AA48L8L0-F1
#
_entry.id   AF-A0AA48L8L0-F1
#
_cell.length_a   1.000
_cell.length_b   1.000
_cell.length_c   1.000
_cell.angle_alpha   90.00
_cell.angle_beta   90.00
_cell.angle_gamma   90.00
#
_symmetry.space_group_name_H-M   'P 1'
#
loop_
_entity.id
_entity.type
_entity.pdbx_description
1 polymer ?
#
loop_
_entity_poly.entity_id
_entity_poly.type
_entity_poly.pdbx_seq_one_letter_code
_entity_poly.pdbx_strand_id
1 'polypeptide(L)'
;MISLKIKLLALSVLASLLHEVLRLLYYREGENGVNETCASGPAKCPPPISLCGFGPDGCVTVQNDNDNCGGCYAKCSTIIDENCVNGKCSK
;
A
#
# COMPACT_ATOMS: atom_id res chain seq x y z
N MET A 1 17.87 25.21 35.92
CA MET A 1 16.67 24.69 35.21
C MET A 1 16.81 24.60 33.68
N ILE A 2 17.86 25.16 33.05
CA ILE A 2 18.07 25.12 31.58
C ILE A 2 18.60 23.75 31.09
N SER A 3 19.45 23.09 31.89
CA SER A 3 20.07 21.80 31.53
C SER A 3 19.05 20.66 31.31
N LEU A 4 17.91 20.68 32.00
CA LEU A 4 16.89 19.64 31.87
C LEU A 4 16.12 19.74 30.55
N LYS A 5 15.85 20.97 30.07
CA LYS A 5 15.19 21.20 28.77
C LYS A 5 16.05 20.75 27.60
N ILE A 6 17.36 21.00 27.67
CA ILE A 6 18.32 20.60 26.63
C ILE A 6 18.44 19.06 26.58
N LYS A 7 18.48 18.39 27.74
CA LYS A 7 18.47 16.92 27.80
C LYS A 7 17.18 16.32 27.24
N LEU A 8 16.03 16.95 27.51
CA LEU A 8 14.73 16.49 27.00
C LEU A 8 14.63 16.63 25.48
N LEU A 9 15.13 17.74 24.93
CA LEU A 9 15.23 17.97 23.48
C LEU A 9 16.16 16.95 22.80
N ALA A 10 17.30 16.63 23.41
CA ALA A 10 18.20 15.61 22.88
C ALA A 10 17.54 14.21 22.87
N LEU A 11 16.79 13.88 23.92
CA LEU A 11 16.07 12.61 24.02
C LEU A 11 14.97 12.47 22.97
N SER A 12 14.23 13.54 22.69
CA SER A 12 13.16 13.51 21.68
C SER A 12 13.72 13.35 20.26
N VAL A 13 14.85 13.98 19.95
CA VAL A 13 15.53 13.83 18.65
C VAL A 13 16.02 12.39 18.46
N LEU A 14 16.63 11.80 19.49
CA LEU A 14 17.07 10.40 19.47
C LEU A 14 15.90 9.43 19.28
N ALA A 15 14.76 9.68 19.95
CA ALA A 15 13.57 8.86 19.81
C ALA A 15 12.99 8.90 18.38
N SER A 16 12.95 10.08 17.76
CA SER A 16 12.49 10.23 16.36
C SER A 16 13.41 9.53 15.38
N LEU A 17 14.74 9.67 15.52
CA LEU A 17 15.70 8.94 14.67
C LEU A 17 15.56 7.43 14.85
N LEU A 18 15.39 6.95 16.08
CA LEU A 18 15.20 5.54 16.36
C LEU A 18 13.92 5.00 15.70
N HIS A 19 12.83 5.77 15.72
CA HIS A 19 11.57 5.40 15.06
C HIS A 19 11.72 5.26 13.54
N GLU A 20 12.44 6.17 12.91
CA GLU A 20 12.66 6.16 11.46
C GLU A 20 13.59 5.01 11.04
N VAL A 21 14.66 4.76 11.81
CA VAL A 21 15.54 3.61 11.61
C VAL A 21 14.79 2.30 11.83
N LEU A 22 13.92 2.23 12.85
CA LEU A 22 13.10 1.06 13.09
C LEU A 22 12.12 0.81 11.95
N ARG A 23 11.54 1.86 11.35
CA ARG A 23 10.73 1.72 10.12
C ARG A 23 11.52 1.12 8.97
N LEU A 24 12.76 1.55 8.76
CA LEU A 24 13.62 1.00 7.70
C LEU A 24 14.06 -0.45 7.99
N LEU A 25 14.32 -0.79 9.25
CA LEU A 25 14.68 -2.16 9.65
C LEU A 25 13.46 -3.10 9.66
N TYR A 26 12.26 -2.59 9.93
CA TYR A 26 11.01 -3.35 9.89
C TYR A 26 10.36 -3.36 8.51
N TYR A 27 10.88 -2.57 7.56
CA TYR A 27 10.57 -2.71 6.14
C TYR A 27 11.21 -4.00 5.63
N ARG A 28 10.53 -5.11 5.92
CA ARG A 28 10.84 -6.43 5.42
C ARG A 28 10.54 -6.40 3.93
N GLU A 29 11.58 -6.46 3.10
CA GLU A 29 11.41 -6.83 1.70
C GLU A 29 10.64 -8.16 1.68
N GLY A 30 9.46 -8.14 1.05
CA GLY A 30 8.67 -9.33 0.83
C GLY A 30 9.46 -10.29 -0.04
N GLU A 31 10.15 -11.23 0.59
CA GLU A 31 10.77 -12.35 -0.09
C GLU A 31 9.69 -13.16 -0.82
N ASN A 32 9.66 -12.98 -2.15
CA ASN A 32 9.56 -14.05 -3.13
C ASN A 32 8.60 -15.21 -2.78
N GLY A 33 7.31 -14.92 -2.82
CA GLY A 33 6.29 -15.92 -3.17
C GLY A 33 6.20 -16.09 -4.70
N VAL A 34 7.32 -16.34 -5.40
CA VAL A 34 7.30 -16.69 -6.83
C VAL A 34 6.94 -18.16 -6.99
N ASN A 35 5.65 -18.48 -6.93
CA ASN A 35 5.17 -19.70 -7.55
C ASN A 35 5.02 -19.45 -9.05
N GLU A 36 6.02 -19.97 -9.78
CA GLU A 36 6.13 -20.21 -11.21
C GLU A 36 5.42 -19.29 -12.23
N THR A 37 6.23 -18.87 -13.22
CA THR A 37 5.84 -18.41 -14.56
C THR A 37 5.54 -16.91 -14.74
N CYS A 38 6.59 -16.09 -14.73
CA CYS A 38 6.64 -14.86 -15.51
C CYS A 38 7.90 -14.83 -16.38
N ALA A 39 8.08 -15.86 -17.20
CA ALA A 39 9.02 -15.80 -18.31
C ALA A 39 8.31 -15.05 -19.45
N SER A 40 8.78 -13.84 -19.77
CA SER A 40 8.35 -12.97 -20.89
C SER A 40 6.99 -12.26 -20.75
N GLY A 41 6.97 -11.13 -20.05
CA GLY A 41 5.85 -10.16 -20.03
C GLY A 41 5.65 -9.49 -18.67
N PRO A 42 5.00 -8.31 -18.59
CA PRO A 42 4.67 -7.69 -17.29
C PRO A 42 3.85 -8.69 -16.46
N ALA A 43 4.22 -8.84 -15.20
CA ALA A 43 3.66 -9.82 -14.28
C ALA A 43 2.12 -9.81 -14.36
N LYS A 44 1.53 -10.92 -14.82
CA LYS A 44 0.08 -11.06 -14.88
C LYS A 44 -0.40 -11.30 -13.46
N CYS A 45 -1.12 -10.34 -12.89
CA CYS A 45 -1.83 -10.52 -11.64
C CYS A 45 -2.80 -11.72 -11.75
N PRO A 46 -2.86 -12.62 -10.76
CA PRO A 46 -3.82 -13.72 -10.77
C PRO A 46 -5.25 -13.17 -10.75
N PRO A 47 -6.22 -13.78 -11.44
CA PRO A 47 -7.62 -13.39 -11.28
C PRO A 47 -8.04 -13.51 -9.80
N PRO A 48 -8.85 -12.58 -9.25
CA PRO A 48 -9.53 -11.45 -9.90
C PRO A 48 -8.79 -10.09 -9.77
N ILE A 49 -7.50 -10.09 -9.44
CA ILE A 49 -6.73 -8.86 -9.23
C ILE A 49 -6.13 -8.35 -10.56
N SER A 50 -6.05 -7.03 -10.72
CA SER A 50 -5.56 -6.33 -11.92
C SER A 50 -4.28 -5.57 -11.63
N LEU A 51 -3.41 -5.45 -12.63
CA LEU A 51 -2.17 -4.68 -12.50
C LEU A 51 -2.46 -3.18 -12.66
N CYS A 52 -2.33 -2.44 -11.55
CA CYS A 52 -2.65 -1.01 -11.46
C CYS A 52 -1.46 -0.13 -11.10
N GLY A 53 -0.24 -0.54 -11.47
CA GLY A 53 0.98 0.28 -11.34
C GLY A 53 2.24 -0.44 -11.82
N PHE A 54 3.37 0.25 -11.75
CA PHE A 54 4.69 -0.32 -12.00
C PHE A 54 5.29 -0.78 -10.67
N GLY A 55 5.24 -2.08 -10.39
CA GLY A 55 5.86 -2.68 -9.20
C GLY A 55 5.35 -4.10 -8.92
N PRO A 56 6.09 -4.90 -8.12
CA PRO A 56 5.70 -6.27 -7.76
C PRO A 56 4.41 -6.33 -6.93
N ASP A 57 4.10 -5.27 -6.19
CA ASP A 57 2.86 -5.12 -5.40
C ASP A 57 1.72 -4.44 -6.16
N GLY A 58 1.89 -4.24 -7.48
CA GLY A 58 0.96 -3.48 -8.33
C GLY A 58 -0.39 -4.16 -8.58
N CYS A 59 -0.69 -5.29 -7.96
CA CYS A 59 -1.94 -6.00 -8.16
C CYS A 59 -3.00 -5.56 -7.16
N VAL A 60 -4.09 -4.94 -7.64
CA VAL A 60 -5.23 -4.51 -6.83
C VAL A 60 -6.48 -5.27 -7.22
N THR A 61 -7.40 -5.48 -6.27
CA THR A 61 -8.72 -6.04 -6.62
C THR A 61 -9.55 -4.98 -7.30
N VAL A 62 -10.15 -5.33 -8.44
CA VAL A 62 -11.09 -4.43 -9.13
C VAL A 62 -12.54 -4.83 -8.89
N GLN A 63 -12.78 -5.91 -8.12
CA GLN A 63 -14.11 -6.47 -7.93
C GLN A 63 -14.85 -5.88 -6.73
N ASN A 64 -14.10 -5.42 -5.72
CA ASN A 64 -14.63 -4.98 -4.43
C ASN A 64 -13.78 -3.87 -3.78
N ASP A 65 -12.93 -3.20 -4.57
CA ASP A 65 -12.18 -2.03 -4.13
C ASP A 65 -12.89 -0.76 -4.61
N ASN A 66 -13.32 0.08 -3.67
CA ASN A 66 -13.96 1.35 -3.99
C ASN A 66 -12.99 2.35 -4.65
N ASP A 67 -11.68 2.15 -4.55
CA ASP A 67 -10.67 2.99 -5.20
C ASP A 67 -10.24 2.49 -6.58
N ASN A 68 -10.62 1.26 -6.96
CA ASN A 68 -10.21 0.60 -8.22
C ASN A 68 -11.36 -0.21 -8.88
N CYS A 69 -12.61 0.24 -8.74
CA CYS A 69 -13.77 -0.55 -9.12
C CYS A 69 -13.94 -0.72 -10.63
N GLY A 70 -13.83 -1.95 -11.11
CA GLY A 70 -13.86 -2.28 -12.54
C GLY A 70 -12.58 -1.90 -13.31
N GLY A 71 -11.64 -1.22 -12.68
CA GLY A 71 -10.38 -0.80 -13.29
C GLY A 71 -9.53 0.07 -12.38
N CYS A 72 -8.25 0.21 -12.73
CA CYS A 72 -7.27 0.97 -11.95
C CYS A 72 -7.69 2.42 -11.74
N TYR A 73 -7.66 2.87 -10.48
CA TYR A 73 -8.03 4.21 -10.05
C TYR A 73 -9.47 4.63 -10.39
N ALA A 74 -10.32 3.68 -10.80
CA ALA A 74 -11.73 3.91 -11.06
C ALA A 74 -12.52 3.94 -9.75
N LYS A 75 -12.55 5.10 -9.10
CA LYS A 75 -13.20 5.25 -7.80
C LYS A 75 -14.73 5.27 -7.90
N CYS A 76 -15.41 4.59 -6.97
CA CYS A 76 -16.85 4.75 -6.78
C CYS A 76 -17.20 6.09 -6.14
N SER A 77 -18.40 6.60 -6.41
CA SER A 77 -18.82 7.89 -5.89
C SER A 77 -19.10 7.84 -4.40
N THR A 78 -18.35 8.63 -3.62
CA THR A 78 -18.58 8.79 -2.18
C THR A 78 -19.74 9.74 -1.85
N ILE A 79 -20.22 10.51 -2.84
CA ILE A 79 -21.32 11.47 -2.64
C ILE A 79 -22.66 10.76 -2.45
N ILE A 80 -22.82 9.58 -3.06
CA ILE A 80 -24.04 8.77 -3.03
C ILE A 80 -23.83 7.41 -2.35
N ASP A 81 -22.72 7.27 -1.61
CA ASP A 81 -22.32 6.06 -0.88
C ASP A 81 -22.30 4.78 -1.74
N GLU A 82 -21.77 4.88 -2.96
CA GLU A 82 -21.60 3.70 -3.82
C GLU A 82 -20.50 2.77 -3.30
N ASN A 83 -20.77 1.48 -3.40
CA ASN A 83 -19.87 0.39 -3.10
C ASN A 83 -19.52 -0.38 -4.37
N CYS A 84 -18.29 -0.86 -4.44
CA CYS A 84 -17.84 -1.72 -5.51
C CYS A 84 -18.33 -3.14 -5.28
N VAL A 85 -19.17 -3.64 -6.20
CA VAL A 85 -19.68 -5.01 -6.17
C VAL A 85 -19.50 -5.63 -7.55
N ASN A 86 -18.69 -6.68 -7.62
CA ASN A 86 -18.36 -7.39 -8.86
C ASN A 86 -17.87 -6.44 -9.97
N GLY A 87 -17.04 -5.47 -9.59
CA GLY A 87 -16.39 -4.54 -10.51
C GLY A 87 -17.31 -3.47 -11.08
N LYS A 88 -18.42 -3.21 -10.38
CA LYS A 88 -19.35 -2.13 -10.70
C LYS A 88 -19.68 -1.36 -9.43
N CYS A 89 -19.67 -0.04 -9.52
CA CYS A 89 -20.18 0.82 -8.46
C CYS A 89 -21.71 0.69 -8.41
N SER A 90 -22.23 0.43 -7.22
CA SER A 90 -23.66 0.28 -6.95
C SER A 90 -23.97 0.83 -5.57
N LYS A 91 -25.20 1.29 -5.36
CA LYS A 91 -25.64 1.81 -4.07
C LYS A 91 -26.06 0.69 -3.11
#